data_AF-A0AAW1KL86-F1
#
_entry.id   AF-A0AAW1KL86-F1
#
_cell.length_a   1.000
_cell.length_b   1.000
_cell.length_c   1.000
_cell.angle_alpha   90.00
_cell.angle_beta   90.00
_cell.angle_gamma   90.00
#
_symmetry.space_group_name_H-M   'P 1'
#
loop_
_entity.id
_entity.type
_entity.pdbx_description
1 polymer ?
#
loop_
_entity_poly.entity_id
_entity_poly.type
_entity_poly.pdbx_seq_one_letter_code
_entity_poly.pdbx_strand_id
1 'polypeptide(L)'
;MKLFFLSKIKQPFDDTQSLPEDLVNEMKDLISEHLLSLKNKIGAYFPDIGSENWEFKLARDPFQINVDILPDHIREQTIDLQCDSTAKVDFPNMDFEDF
;
A
#
# COMPACT_ATOMS: atom_id res chain seq x y z
N MET A 1 -12.18 4.01 -7.68
CA MET A 1 -11.26 4.62 -8.67
C MET A 1 -9.97 3.82 -9.00
N LYS A 2 -9.84 2.53 -8.63
CA LYS A 2 -8.61 1.73 -8.88
C LYS A 2 -8.37 1.29 -10.34
N LEU A 3 -9.39 1.37 -11.20
CA LEU A 3 -9.32 0.97 -12.61
C LEU A 3 -8.84 2.09 -13.55
N PHE A 4 -8.87 3.35 -13.10
CA PHE A 4 -8.54 4.50 -13.95
C PHE A 4 -7.03 4.75 -14.05
N PHE A 5 -6.28 4.44 -12.98
CA PHE A 5 -4.82 4.56 -12.98
C PHE A 5 -4.15 3.46 -13.81
N LEU A 6 -4.65 2.22 -13.71
CA LEU A 6 -4.11 1.10 -14.49
C LEU A 6 -4.40 1.26 -16.00
N SER A 7 -5.56 1.84 -16.39
CA SER A 7 -5.86 2.09 -17.80
C SER A 7 -4.95 3.16 -18.41
N LYS A 8 -4.62 4.21 -17.65
CA LYS A 8 -3.69 5.28 -18.08
C LYS A 8 -2.26 4.79 -18.30
N ILE A 9 -1.83 3.76 -17.57
CA ILE A 9 -0.51 3.11 -17.79
C ILE A 9 -0.54 2.16 -19.00
N LYS A 10 -1.70 1.60 -19.32
CA LYS A 10 -1.86 0.65 -20.43
C LYS A 10 -2.06 1.33 -21.79
N GLN A 11 -2.57 2.56 -21.81
CA GLN A 11 -2.91 3.28 -23.04
C GLN A 11 -1.76 3.82 -23.92
N PRO A 12 -0.50 4.03 -23.49
CA PRO A 12 0.54 4.43 -24.43
C PRO A 12 1.26 3.25 -25.12
N PHE A 13 0.89 1.99 -24.81
CA PHE A 13 1.66 0.80 -25.22
C PHE A 13 1.03 -0.02 -26.35
N ASP A 14 -0.11 0.39 -26.91
CA ASP A 14 -0.88 -0.45 -27.86
C ASP A 14 -0.66 -0.14 -29.34
N ASP A 15 0.26 0.78 -29.69
CA ASP A 15 0.63 1.01 -31.08
C ASP A 15 2.09 0.60 -31.36
N THR A 16 2.22 -0.30 -32.33
CA THR A 16 3.40 -1.01 -32.80
C THR A 16 4.57 -0.10 -33.19
N GLN A 17 5.41 0.25 -32.22
CA GLN A 17 6.88 0.28 -32.36
C GLN A 17 7.46 -0.26 -31.06
N SER A 18 8.23 -1.36 -31.12
CA SER A 18 9.01 -1.79 -29.96
C SER A 18 9.93 -0.63 -29.58
N LEU A 19 9.67 -0.01 -28.43
CA LEU A 19 10.61 0.94 -27.83
C LEU A 19 11.98 0.27 -27.80
N PRO A 20 13.06 0.97 -28.19
CA PRO A 20 14.41 0.42 -28.10
C PRO A 20 14.62 -0.15 -26.70
N GLU A 21 15.09 -1.38 -26.61
CA GLU A 21 15.25 -2.08 -25.32
C GLU A 21 16.11 -1.24 -24.36
N ASP A 22 17.09 -0.52 -24.90
CA ASP A 22 17.94 0.43 -24.18
C ASP A 22 17.12 1.55 -23.51
N LEU A 23 16.14 2.13 -24.21
CA LEU A 23 15.29 3.19 -23.67
C LEU A 23 14.35 2.66 -22.58
N VAL A 24 13.81 1.44 -22.76
CA VAL A 24 12.99 0.79 -21.73
C VAL A 24 13.79 0.51 -20.47
N ASN A 25 15.05 0.08 -20.62
CA ASN A 25 15.94 -0.18 -19.49
C ASN A 25 16.34 1.12 -18.79
N GLU A 26 16.69 2.18 -19.53
CA GLU A 26 16.98 3.49 -18.97
C GLU A 26 15.79 4.06 -18.18
N MET A 27 14.56 3.90 -18.69
CA MET A 27 13.35 4.30 -17.97
C MET A 27 13.14 3.47 -16.68
N LYS A 28 13.40 2.15 -16.72
CA LYS A 28 13.30 1.30 -15.53
C LYS A 28 14.33 1.70 -14.49
N ASP A 29 15.55 2.05 -14.90
CA ASP A 29 16.61 2.48 -14.00
C ASP A 29 16.23 3.80 -13.32
N LEU A 30 15.76 4.79 -14.08
CA LEU A 30 15.26 6.07 -13.54
C LEU A 30 14.11 5.88 -12.55
N ILE A 31 13.14 5.01 -12.88
CA ILE A 31 12.03 4.69 -11.98
C ILE A 31 12.56 4.00 -10.72
N SER A 32 13.48 3.07 -10.86
CA SER A 32 14.06 2.32 -9.73
C SER A 32 14.84 3.23 -8.79
N GLU A 33 15.68 4.12 -9.33
CA GLU A 33 16.41 5.13 -8.57
C GLU A 33 15.45 6.10 -7.84
N HIS A 34 14.40 6.55 -8.53
CA HIS A 34 13.40 7.42 -7.95
C HIS A 34 12.66 6.74 -6.79
N LEU A 35 12.23 5.49 -6.98
CA LEU A 35 11.55 4.71 -5.95
C LEU A 35 12.47 4.41 -4.76
N LEU A 36 13.76 4.15 -5.00
CA LEU A 36 14.76 3.97 -3.94
C LEU A 36 14.95 5.27 -3.13
N SER A 37 15.08 6.41 -3.82
CA SER A 37 15.18 7.72 -3.18
C SER A 37 13.94 8.05 -2.35
N LEU A 38 12.75 7.77 -2.87
CA LEU A 38 11.49 7.94 -2.16
C LEU A 38 11.43 7.05 -0.92
N LYS A 39 11.77 5.76 -1.04
CA LYS A 39 11.84 4.82 0.08
C LYS A 39 12.79 5.32 1.17
N ASN A 40 13.97 5.81 0.80
CA ASN A 40 14.96 6.33 1.75
C ASN A 40 14.45 7.57 2.48
N LYS A 41 13.77 8.49 1.77
CA LYS A 41 13.15 9.66 2.39
C LYS A 41 12.04 9.26 3.37
N ILE A 42 11.17 8.33 2.97
CA ILE A 42 10.11 7.81 3.86
C ILE A 42 10.74 7.20 5.11
N GLY A 43 11.77 6.36 4.97
CA GLY A 43 12.47 5.77 6.10
C GLY A 43 13.16 6.79 7.01
N ALA A 44 13.62 7.93 6.47
CA ALA A 44 14.20 9.00 7.27
C ALA A 44 13.15 9.76 8.10
N TYR A 45 11.95 9.96 7.55
CA TYR A 45 10.84 10.61 8.27
C TYR A 45 10.13 9.66 9.25
N PHE A 46 10.09 8.39 8.92
CA PHE A 46 9.45 7.33 9.71
C PHE A 46 10.50 6.24 10.01
N PRO A 47 11.42 6.48 10.95
CA PRO A 47 12.46 5.52 11.29
C PRO A 47 11.90 4.18 11.79
N ASP A 48 10.69 4.22 12.35
CA ASP A 48 9.98 3.05 12.89
C ASP A 48 9.06 2.37 11.86
N ILE A 49 9.04 2.78 10.59
CA ILE A 49 8.22 2.11 9.54
C ILE A 49 8.70 0.68 9.21
N GLY A 50 9.80 0.25 9.85
CA GLY A 50 10.27 -1.14 9.81
C GLY A 50 9.17 -2.14 10.19
N SER A 51 9.20 -3.30 9.54
CA SER A 51 8.18 -4.36 9.50
C SER A 51 7.70 -4.94 10.84
N GLU A 52 8.12 -4.39 11.97
CA GLU A 52 7.72 -4.79 13.32
C GLU A 52 6.81 -3.77 14.02
N ASN A 53 6.68 -2.55 13.49
CA ASN A 53 5.78 -1.55 14.05
C ASN A 53 4.31 -2.00 13.89
N TRP A 54 3.63 -2.09 15.02
CA TRP A 54 2.28 -2.64 15.10
C TRP A 54 1.26 -1.62 14.56
N GLU A 55 1.53 -0.32 14.70
CA GLU A 55 0.72 0.77 14.17
C GLU A 55 0.62 0.68 12.64
N PHE A 56 1.74 0.42 11.98
CA PHE A 56 1.79 0.24 10.52
C PHE A 56 1.06 -1.02 10.06
N LYS A 57 1.21 -2.13 10.80
CA LYS A 57 0.49 -3.37 10.49
C LYS A 57 -1.02 -3.20 10.67
N LEU A 58 -1.43 -2.49 11.72
CA LEU A 58 -2.82 -2.22 12.04
C LEU A 58 -3.46 -1.30 10.98
N ALA A 59 -2.75 -0.25 10.57
CA ALA A 59 -3.21 0.64 9.51
C ALA A 59 -3.28 -0.02 8.13
N ARG A 60 -2.41 -1.01 7.87
CA ARG A 60 -2.38 -1.73 6.59
C ARG A 60 -3.54 -2.72 6.45
N ASP A 61 -3.79 -3.50 7.50
CA ASP A 61 -4.88 -4.47 7.52
C ASP A 61 -5.29 -4.77 8.98
N PRO A 62 -6.31 -4.06 9.51
CA PRO A 62 -6.75 -4.27 10.88
C PRO A 62 -7.44 -5.62 11.09
N PHE A 63 -7.87 -6.29 10.01
CA PHE A 63 -8.60 -7.55 10.08
C PHE A 63 -7.70 -8.80 10.08
N GLN A 64 -6.40 -8.64 9.79
CA GLN A 64 -5.43 -9.75 9.69
C GLN A 64 -4.20 -9.58 10.61
N ILE A 65 -4.14 -8.51 11.41
CA ILE A 65 -3.03 -8.31 12.35
C ILE A 65 -3.06 -9.34 13.49
N ASN A 66 -1.88 -9.81 13.92
CA ASN A 66 -1.75 -10.59 15.14
C ASN A 66 -2.04 -9.70 16.36
N VAL A 67 -3.04 -10.05 17.16
CA VAL A 67 -3.42 -9.28 18.36
C VAL A 67 -2.39 -9.37 19.48
N ASP A 68 -1.51 -10.39 19.49
CA ASP A 68 -0.49 -10.56 20.53
C ASP A 68 0.63 -9.52 20.46
N ILE A 69 0.81 -8.86 19.30
CA ILE A 69 1.81 -7.80 19.13
C ILE A 69 1.26 -6.41 19.47
N LEU A 70 -0.03 -6.31 19.82
CA LEU A 70 -0.71 -5.05 20.10
C LEU A 70 -0.62 -4.67 21.57
N PRO A 71 -0.51 -3.36 21.89
CA PRO A 71 -0.68 -2.87 23.25
C PRO A 71 -2.06 -3.24 23.83
N ASP A 72 -2.08 -3.51 25.13
CA ASP A 72 -3.28 -3.96 25.86
C ASP A 72 -4.51 -3.07 25.64
N HIS A 73 -4.31 -1.75 25.56
CA HIS A 73 -5.38 -0.77 25.41
C HIS A 73 -6.07 -0.77 24.03
N ILE A 74 -5.46 -1.35 23.00
CA ILE A 74 -6.01 -1.45 21.63
C ILE A 74 -6.44 -2.88 21.29
N ARG A 75 -5.94 -3.87 22.04
CA ARG A 75 -6.12 -5.29 21.73
C ARG A 75 -7.59 -5.70 21.65
N GLU A 76 -8.39 -5.34 22.64
CA GLU A 76 -9.82 -5.69 22.69
C GLU A 76 -10.60 -5.07 21.52
N GLN A 77 -10.38 -3.78 21.25
CA GLN A 77 -11.01 -3.09 20.11
C GLN A 77 -10.64 -3.73 18.76
N THR A 78 -9.42 -4.24 18.64
CA THR A 78 -8.98 -4.92 17.41
C THR A 78 -9.62 -6.29 17.28
N ILE A 79 -9.79 -7.03 18.38
CA ILE A 79 -10.50 -8.32 18.39
C ILE A 79 -11.96 -8.11 17.98
N ASP A 80 -12.64 -7.11 18.56
CA ASP A 80 -14.03 -6.79 18.23
C ASP A 80 -14.17 -6.46 16.74
N LEU A 81 -13.28 -5.61 16.21
CA LEU A 81 -13.24 -5.26 14.80
C LEU A 81 -12.97 -6.49 13.91
N GLN A 82 -12.10 -7.41 14.33
CA GLN A 82 -11.85 -8.67 13.63
C GLN A 82 -13.04 -9.63 13.67
N CYS A 83 -13.89 -9.56 14.69
CA CYS A 83 -15.10 -10.36 14.81
C CYS A 83 -16.28 -9.76 14.05
N ASP A 84 -16.25 -8.46 13.73
CA ASP A 84 -17.29 -7.79 12.97
C ASP A 84 -17.25 -8.18 11.48
N SER A 85 -18.15 -9.09 11.11
CA SER A 85 -18.30 -9.55 9.74
C SER A 85 -18.86 -8.49 8.80
N THR A 86 -19.64 -7.53 9.31
CA THR A 86 -20.17 -6.41 8.53
C THR A 86 -19.05 -5.43 8.21
N ALA A 87 -18.26 -5.02 9.21
CA ALA A 87 -17.11 -4.14 9.01
C ALA A 87 -16.11 -4.73 8.00
N LYS A 88 -15.87 -6.05 8.04
CA LYS A 88 -15.00 -6.75 7.06
C LYS A 88 -15.50 -6.66 5.62
N VAL A 89 -16.81 -6.64 5.41
CA VAL A 89 -17.43 -6.56 4.08
C VAL A 89 -17.51 -5.12 3.59
N ASP A 90 -17.73 -4.17 4.51
CA ASP A 90 -17.95 -2.77 4.17
C ASP A 90 -16.64 -2.00 3.98
N PHE A 91 -15.61 -2.30 4.79
CA PHE A 91 -14.32 -1.59 4.74
C PHE A 91 -13.63 -1.58 3.35
N PRO A 92 -13.61 -2.68 2.56
CA PRO A 92 -13.05 -2.65 1.20
C PRO A 92 -13.86 -1.81 0.21
N ASN A 93 -15.14 -1.56 0.53
CA ASN A 93 -16.11 -0.88 -0.32
C ASN A 93 -16.33 0.59 0.08
N MET A 94 -15.82 1.03 1.23
CA MET A 94 -15.84 2.43 1.66
C MET A 94 -14.97 3.30 0.75
N ASP A 95 -15.48 4.49 0.40
CA ASP A 95 -14.66 5.51 -0.25
C ASP A 95 -13.82 6.25 0.80
N PHE A 96 -12.72 6.88 0.37
CA PHE A 96 -11.88 7.66 1.27
C PHE A 96 -12.61 8.86 1.89
N GLU A 97 -13.68 9.34 1.25
CA GLU A 97 -14.53 10.43 1.74
C GLU A 97 -15.48 9.98 2.88
N ASP A 98 -15.70 8.67 3.03
CA ASP A 98 -16.57 8.10 4.07
C ASP A 98 -15.82 7.81 5.38
N PHE A 99 -14.52 8.16 5.45
CA PHE A 99 -13.60 7.89 6.57
C PHE A 99 -13.16 9.18 7.27
#